data_AF-A0A7V2RKB5-F1
#
_entry.id   AF-A0A7V2RKB5-F1
#
_cell.length_a   1.000
_cell.length_b   1.000
_cell.length_c   1.000
_cell.angle_alpha   90.00
_cell.angle_beta   90.00
_cell.angle_gamma   90.00
#
_symmetry.space_group_name_H-M   'P 1'
#
loop_
_entity.id
_entity.type
_entity.pdbx_description
1 polymer ?
#
loop_
_entity_poly.entity_id
_entity_poly.type
_entity_poly.pdbx_seq_one_letter_code
_entity_poly.pdbx_strand_id
1 'polypeptide(L)' 'MHTNIKVFKFGGSMINGADGLKSILPILQKNKNEPLVVVVSALEGATKKLEGIVEAYTKQTGGAMQLFE' A
#
# COMPACT_ATOMS: atom_id res chain seq x y z
N MET A 1 -20.12 -21.41 -14.59
CA MET A 1 -19.09 -21.83 -13.60
C MET A 1 -18.69 -20.59 -12.81
N HIS A 2 -18.85 -20.59 -11.49
CA HIS A 2 -18.27 -19.54 -10.64
C HIS A 2 -16.93 -20.06 -10.11
N THR A 3 -15.85 -19.47 -10.59
CA THR A 3 -14.53 -19.63 -9.97
C THR A 3 -14.56 -18.92 -8.62
N ASN A 4 -14.35 -19.67 -7.55
CA ASN A 4 -14.23 -19.08 -6.22
C ASN A 4 -12.85 -18.41 -6.11
N ILE A 5 -12.83 -17.08 -6.19
CA ILE A 5 -11.60 -16.27 -6.10
C ILE A 5 -11.47 -15.74 -4.68
N LYS A 6 -10.31 -15.94 -4.07
CA LYS A 6 -9.97 -15.32 -2.79
C LYS A 6 -9.36 -13.95 -3.02
N VAL A 7 -9.85 -12.94 -2.31
CA VAL A 7 -9.32 -11.58 -2.36
C VAL A 7 -8.82 -11.19 -0.98
N PHE A 8 -7.52 -10.87 -0.87
CA PHE A 8 -6.93 -10.30 0.34
C PHE A 8 -6.62 -8.83 0.13
N LYS A 9 -6.91 -8.01 1.14
CA LYS A 9 -6.50 -6.60 1.17
C LYS A 9 -5.57 -6.34 2.36
N PHE A 10 -4.40 -5.78 2.09
CA PHE A 10 -3.43 -5.39 3.12
C PHE A 10 -3.33 -3.86 3.20
N GLY A 11 -3.50 -3.31 4.41
CA GLY A 11 -3.35 -1.87 4.66
C GLY A 11 -1.88 -1.44 4.81
N GLY A 12 -1.64 -0.13 4.80
CA GLY A 12 -0.28 0.43 4.84
C GLY A 12 0.55 0.01 6.06
N SER A 13 -0.06 -0.16 7.24
CA SER A 13 0.65 -0.62 8.44
C SER A 13 1.23 -2.04 8.32
N MET A 14 0.61 -2.91 7.50
CA MET A 14 1.16 -4.23 7.18
C MET A 14 2.11 -4.18 5.98
N ILE A 15 2.09 -3.09 5.22
CA ILE A 15 2.96 -2.81 4.08
C ILE A 15 3.93 -1.68 4.49
N ASN A 16 4.66 -1.87 5.58
CA ASN A 16 5.57 -0.86 6.15
C ASN A 16 7.04 -1.09 5.74
N GLY A 17 7.26 -1.77 4.62
CA GLY A 17 8.58 -2.10 4.10
C GLY A 17 8.78 -3.62 3.99
N ALA A 18 10.05 -4.05 3.97
CA ALA A 18 10.40 -5.45 3.75
C ALA A 18 9.87 -6.38 4.84
N ASP A 19 9.85 -5.94 6.10
CA ASP A 19 9.43 -6.79 7.22
C ASP A 19 7.90 -6.96 7.27
N GLY A 20 7.14 -5.90 6.99
CA GLY A 20 5.69 -6.00 6.79
C GLY A 20 5.34 -7.00 5.69
N LEU A 21 6.04 -6.95 4.56
CA LEU A 21 5.86 -7.93 3.48
C LEU A 21 6.17 -9.36 3.93
N LYS A 22 7.28 -9.60 4.64
CA LYS A 22 7.61 -10.93 5.17
C LYS A 22 6.51 -11.45 6.10
N SER A 23 5.86 -10.58 6.87
CA SER A 23 4.80 -10.97 7.80
C SER A 23 3.53 -11.49 7.11
N ILE A 24 3.23 -11.02 5.89
CA ILE A 24 2.04 -11.45 5.13
C ILE A 24 2.30 -12.65 4.22
N LEU A 25 3.56 -12.95 3.89
CA LEU A 25 3.92 -14.08 3.01
C LEU A 25 3.32 -15.43 3.45
N PRO A 26 3.31 -15.81 4.75
CA PRO A 26 2.71 -17.08 5.18
C PRO A 26 1.22 -17.19 4.84
N ILE A 27 0.47 -16.07 4.90
CA ILE A 27 -0.96 -16.03 4.57
C ILE A 27 -1.16 -16.31 3.08
N LEU A 28 -0.34 -15.69 2.23
CA LEU A 28 -0.39 -15.90 0.78
C LEU A 28 0.04 -17.32 0.39
N GLN A 29 1.11 -17.83 1.01
CA GLN A 29 1.60 -19.19 0.77
C GLN A 29 0.56 -20.26 1.11
N LYS A 30 -0.23 -20.07 2.17
CA LYS A 30 -1.32 -20.98 2.55
C LYS A 30 -2.43 -21.05 1.49
N ASN A 31 -2.60 -20.00 0.67
CA ASN A 31 -3.67 -19.90 -0.32
C ASN A 31 -3.16 -19.97 -1.77
N LYS A 32 -1.88 -20.30 -1.99
CA LYS A 32 -1.21 -20.22 -3.30
C LYS A 32 -1.78 -21.17 -4.38
N ASN A 33 -2.52 -22.21 -3.98
CA ASN A 33 -3.08 -23.22 -4.88
C ASN A 33 -4.51 -22.89 -5.35
N GLU A 34 -5.07 -21.75 -4.94
CA GLU A 34 -6.39 -21.29 -5.33
C GLU A 34 -6.28 -19.98 -6.13
N PRO A 35 -7.25 -19.65 -7.01
CA PRO A 35 -7.31 -18.35 -7.65
C PRO A 35 -7.29 -17.21 -6.62
N LEU A 36 -6.26 -16.37 -6.69
CA LEU A 36 -5.93 -15.39 -5.66
C LEU A 36 -5.74 -14.00 -6.26
N VAL A 37 -6.37 -12.99 -5.64
CA VAL A 37 -6.12 -11.58 -5.90
C VAL A 37 -5.62 -10.92 -4.62
N VAL A 38 -4.56 -10.12 -4.74
CA VAL A 38 -3.99 -9.37 -3.62
C VAL A 38 -4.09 -7.88 -3.92
N VAL A 39 -4.77 -7.16 -3.05
CA VAL A 39 -4.91 -5.70 -3.09
C VAL A 39 -4.04 -5.11 -1.98
N VAL A 40 -3.17 -4.16 -2.32
CA VAL A 40 -2.31 -3.47 -1.36
C VAL A 40 -2.62 -1.98 -1.34
N SER A 41 -2.59 -1.38 -0.14
CA SER A 41 -2.43 0.06 0.00
C SER A 41 -0.99 0.48 -0.34
N ALA A 42 -0.74 1.79 -0.44
CA ALA A 42 0.62 2.30 -0.48
C ALA A 42 1.39 1.96 0.81
N LEU A 43 2.72 2.10 0.77
CA LEU A 43 3.58 1.96 1.95
C LEU A 43 3.09 2.86 3.09
N GLU A 44 3.33 2.44 4.33
CA GLU A 44 2.94 3.22 5.51
C GLU A 44 3.39 4.68 5.40
N GLY A 45 2.43 5.60 5.59
CA GLY A 45 2.67 7.05 5.54
C GLY A 45 2.90 7.64 4.13
N ALA A 46 3.08 6.83 3.08
CA ALA A 46 3.36 7.34 1.73
C ALA A 46 2.23 8.23 1.20
N THR A 47 0.97 7.80 1.36
CA THR A 47 -0.19 8.61 0.94
C THR A 47 -0.24 9.94 1.69
N LYS A 48 0.02 9.94 3.00
CA LYS A 48 0.04 11.17 3.81
C LYS A 48 1.14 12.15 3.37
N LYS A 49 2.32 11.64 2.98
CA LYS A 49 3.39 12.49 2.42
C LYS A 49 2.97 13.10 1.08
N LEU A 50 2.36 12.31 0.20
CA LEU A 50 1.84 12.80 -1.09
C LEU A 50 0.73 13.84 -0.89
N GLU A 51 -0.17 13.63 0.07
CA GLU A 51 -1.18 14.63 0.45
C GLU A 51 -0.53 15.95 0.85
N GLY A 52 0.54 15.92 1.65
CA GLY A 52 1.28 17.12 2.04
C GLY A 52 1.93 17.86 0.86
N ILE A 53 2.49 17.14 -0.11
CA ILE A 53 3.04 17.73 -1.34
C ILE A 53 1.93 18.42 -2.15
N VAL A 54 0.81 17.73 -2.38
CA VAL A 54 -0.35 18.28 -3.11
C VAL A 54 -0.92 19.50 -2.38
N GLU A 55 -1.02 19.45 -1.06
CA GLU A 55 -1.46 20.58 -0.25
C GLU A 55 -0.53 21.80 -0.40
N ALA A 56 0.79 21.60 -0.29
CA ALA A 56 1.77 22.67 -0.46
C ALA A 56 1.72 23.28 -1.88
N TYR A 57 1.56 22.45 -2.90
CA TYR A 57 1.45 22.89 -4.29
C TYR A 57 0.16 23.69 -4.53
N THR A 58 -0.99 23.15 -4.12
CA THR A 58 -2.30 23.79 -4.33
C THR A 58 -2.46 25.08 -3.55
N LYS A 59 -1.87 25.17 -2.35
CA LYS A 59 -1.85 26.39 -1.54
C LYS A 59 -0.72 27.37 -1.90
N GLN A 60 0.11 27.05 -2.89
CA GLN A 60 1.24 27.87 -3.34
C GLN A 60 2.18 28.28 -2.20
N THR A 61 2.44 27.37 -1.24
CA THR A 61 3.30 27.67 -0.08
C THR A 61 4.78 27.76 -0.47
N GLY A 62 5.14 27.33 -1.68
CA GLY A 62 6.53 27.23 -2.15
C GLY A 62 7.30 26.02 -1.60
N GLY A 63 6.69 25.23 -0.70
CA GLY A 63 7.33 24.10 0.00
C GLY A 63 7.17 22.73 -0.66
N ALA A 64 6.49 22.64 -1.81
CA ALA A 64 6.11 21.35 -2.40
C ALA A 64 7.33 20.51 -2.83
N MET A 65 8.37 21.14 -3.37
CA MET A 65 9.58 20.43 -3.80
C MET A 65 10.37 19.89 -2.61
N GLN A 66 10.46 20.68 -1.53
CA GLN A 66 11.16 20.30 -0.31
C GLN A 66 10.47 19.15 0.44
N LEU A 67 9.15 18.98 0.28
CA LEU A 67 8.41 17.84 0.82
C LEU A 67 8.56 16.57 -0.03
N PHE A 68 9.00 16.71 -1.29
CA PHE A 68 9.22 15.59 -2.20
C PHE A 68 10.62 14.97 -2.06
N GLU A 69 11.63 15.80 -1.81
CA GLU A 69 13.01 15.40 -1.51
C GLU A 69 13.16 14.75 -0.12
#